data_AF-A0A5C8BM54-F1
#
_entry.id   AF-A0A5C8BM54-F1
#
_cell.length_a   1.000
_cell.length_b   1.000
_cell.length_c   1.000
_cell.angle_alpha   90.00
_cell.angle_beta   90.00
_cell.angle_gamma   90.00
#
_symmetry.space_group_name_H-M   'P 1'
#
loop_
_entity.id
_entity.type
_entity.pdbx_description
1 polymer ?
#
loop_
_entity_poly.entity_id
_entity_poly.type
_entity_poly.pdbx_seq_one_letter_code
_entity_poly.pdbx_strand_id
1 'polypeptide(L)'
;HATAAIITTQGSDTCTGQELEVGASCTYSVSVNDNFTDLNQQINLGFNANYVGSNGTSSYSRVMPLTYNSTAYGAIIALSSLSNMSISGDNIESETQNLTISNNGTADATLSSIGLIDNPAYLLANSGDCGASLAAGSSCTAQIKLGPIDNSSSTESTGIANYIVNYAAVGQTPAGIESTSVAWSVSSNIVQPPIISMATSITGCASGDGITTTCMDNPTATGGTAGNIKVVLTFTNSSTVTAASTISLPESSSSLFTVPGYSLASSSCATGAAINNGSCTIVYNLPSGVSTSAFQSNLTQADFAYNYTYGPTGNLSGSGSNNLTTSIDVVMPTLAIESINKIAQGESGTATINWSNLYQTTVPATTTRATKSNESDATGLSSSTPATCGSIVSNLVSCTSSITTTNSTPVGTGYLLKVTAAGGLSATPESFTVFSNQVIFVTITKWTGSLGGLAGADTKCNGASNKPKNGAPGTGKTYKALLNSNNATVSGTAYYRTDGLTLIATASGGNLVGASSLTNAITSSLATPWTGASASCSTWTSADRAAGGTTGRSSYTTSEWWTPNSTLCNASNPLYCVAQ
;
A
#
# COMPACT_ATOMS: atom_id res chain seq x y z
N HIS A 1 14.33 -75.05 -54.94
CA HIS A 1 14.05 -74.99 -53.51
C HIS A 1 14.96 -75.91 -52.75
N ALA A 2 15.40 -75.48 -51.57
CA ALA A 2 16.18 -76.32 -50.66
C ALA A 2 15.41 -77.60 -50.32
N THR A 3 16.12 -78.72 -50.26
CA THR A 3 15.57 -79.99 -49.80
C THR A 3 16.25 -80.37 -48.49
N ALA A 4 15.45 -80.86 -47.54
CA ALA A 4 15.94 -81.37 -46.26
C ALA A 4 15.83 -82.89 -46.24
N ALA A 5 16.87 -83.55 -45.76
CA ALA A 5 16.91 -84.98 -45.54
C ALA A 5 17.49 -85.29 -44.16
N ILE A 6 16.94 -86.32 -43.50
CA ILE A 6 17.51 -86.85 -42.26
C ILE A 6 18.81 -87.58 -42.60
N ILE A 7 19.88 -87.26 -41.87
CA ILE A 7 21.17 -87.94 -42.03
C ILE A 7 21.11 -89.24 -41.22
N THR A 8 20.95 -90.38 -41.88
CA THR A 8 21.02 -91.68 -41.20
C THR A 8 22.46 -92.18 -41.14
N THR A 9 23.21 -91.78 -40.12
CA THR A 9 24.46 -92.46 -39.76
C THR A 9 24.14 -93.64 -38.84
N GLN A 10 24.49 -94.86 -39.27
CA GLN A 10 24.43 -96.03 -38.38
C GLN A 10 25.35 -95.80 -37.17
N GLY A 11 24.76 -95.58 -36.00
CA GLY A 11 25.47 -95.43 -34.73
C GLY A 11 25.06 -94.16 -33.99
N SER A 12 24.25 -94.34 -32.96
CA SER A 12 23.93 -93.46 -31.81
C SER A 12 23.04 -92.21 -31.94
N ASP A 13 22.68 -91.66 -33.10
CA ASP A 13 21.87 -90.41 -33.15
C ASP A 13 20.66 -90.43 -34.10
N THR A 14 19.71 -91.36 -33.94
CA THR A 14 18.41 -91.27 -34.64
C THR A 14 17.25 -91.74 -33.76
N CYS A 15 16.25 -90.88 -33.53
CA CYS A 15 15.04 -91.25 -32.79
C CYS A 15 14.11 -92.23 -33.53
N THR A 16 14.46 -92.64 -34.75
CA THR A 16 13.61 -93.52 -35.57
C THR A 16 13.64 -94.94 -35.04
N GLY A 17 12.48 -95.43 -34.57
CA GLY A 17 12.31 -96.80 -34.06
C GLY A 17 12.81 -97.04 -32.64
N GLN A 18 13.19 -95.98 -31.90
CA GLN A 18 13.57 -96.05 -30.49
C GLN A 18 12.37 -95.77 -29.58
N GLU A 19 12.28 -96.50 -28.46
CA GLU A 19 11.33 -96.20 -27.38
C GLU A 19 11.95 -95.17 -26.44
N LEU A 20 11.25 -94.07 -26.19
CA LEU A 20 11.73 -92.97 -25.33
C LEU A 20 10.94 -92.98 -24.03
N GLU A 21 11.66 -93.16 -22.93
CA GLU A 21 11.11 -93.06 -21.58
C GLU A 21 10.62 -91.64 -21.26
N VAL A 22 9.67 -91.52 -20.34
CA VAL A 22 9.12 -90.23 -19.92
C VAL A 22 10.24 -89.33 -19.37
N GLY A 23 10.45 -88.17 -20.02
CA GLY A 23 11.49 -87.20 -19.65
C GLY A 23 12.83 -87.38 -20.37
N ALA A 24 13.00 -88.43 -21.18
CA ALA A 24 14.15 -88.58 -22.05
C ALA A 24 14.03 -87.69 -23.31
N SER A 25 15.16 -87.47 -23.99
CA SER A 25 15.22 -86.75 -25.26
C SER A 25 16.09 -87.49 -26.25
N CYS A 26 15.89 -87.20 -27.53
CA CYS A 26 16.69 -87.71 -28.63
C CYS A 26 16.83 -86.61 -29.68
N THR A 27 17.81 -86.77 -30.57
CA THR A 27 18.15 -85.75 -31.57
C THR A 27 18.07 -86.32 -32.98
N TYR A 28 17.64 -85.47 -33.91
CA TYR A 28 17.73 -85.72 -35.36
C TYR A 28 18.73 -84.73 -35.96
N SER A 29 19.70 -85.24 -36.70
CA SER A 29 20.55 -84.42 -37.55
C SER A 29 19.93 -84.32 -38.95
N VAL A 30 19.62 -83.10 -39.37
CA VAL A 30 19.00 -82.82 -40.68
C VAL A 30 20.02 -82.10 -41.56
N SER A 31 20.36 -82.69 -42.71
CA SER A 31 21.09 -81.96 -43.75
C SER A 31 20.11 -81.19 -44.60
N VAL A 32 20.37 -79.90 -44.80
CA VAL A 32 19.66 -79.07 -45.77
C VAL A 32 20.61 -78.86 -46.94
N ASN A 33 20.22 -79.33 -48.12
CA ASN A 33 20.96 -79.06 -49.34
C ASN A 33 20.16 -78.08 -50.20
N ASP A 34 20.81 -77.01 -50.63
CA ASP A 34 20.17 -76.01 -51.46
C ASP A 34 21.00 -75.69 -52.70
N ASN A 35 20.32 -75.74 -53.84
CA ASN A 35 20.88 -75.44 -55.15
C ASN A 35 20.06 -74.34 -55.86
N PHE A 36 19.19 -73.62 -55.13
CA PHE A 36 18.28 -72.62 -55.68
C PHE A 36 18.36 -71.30 -54.89
N THR A 37 18.12 -70.19 -55.57
CA THR A 37 18.07 -68.85 -54.97
C THR A 37 16.70 -68.61 -54.35
N ASP A 38 16.63 -68.65 -53.02
CA ASP A 38 15.38 -68.57 -52.25
C ASP A 38 15.56 -67.62 -51.05
N LEU A 39 14.73 -66.56 -50.98
CA LEU A 39 14.68 -65.60 -49.87
C LEU A 39 13.36 -65.73 -49.11
N ASN A 40 13.43 -65.68 -47.78
CA ASN A 40 12.30 -65.80 -46.86
C ASN A 40 11.47 -67.09 -47.04
N GLN A 41 12.14 -68.19 -47.43
CA GLN A 41 11.48 -69.48 -47.65
C GLN A 41 11.44 -70.32 -46.36
N GLN A 42 10.54 -71.31 -46.33
CA GLN A 42 10.31 -72.17 -45.17
C GLN A 42 10.40 -73.65 -45.55
N ILE A 43 11.11 -74.45 -44.76
CA ILE A 43 11.07 -75.92 -44.80
C ILE A 43 10.24 -76.40 -43.61
N ASN A 44 9.23 -77.21 -43.88
CA ASN A 44 8.38 -77.80 -42.85
C ASN A 44 8.88 -79.19 -42.49
N LEU A 45 9.48 -79.34 -41.31
CA LEU A 45 9.97 -80.61 -40.80
C LEU A 45 8.84 -81.33 -40.07
N GLY A 46 8.35 -82.43 -40.65
CA GLY A 46 7.31 -83.27 -40.07
C GLY A 46 7.87 -84.33 -39.13
N PHE A 47 7.34 -84.42 -37.92
CA PHE A 47 7.68 -85.41 -36.91
C PHE A 47 6.43 -86.22 -36.58
N ASN A 48 6.53 -87.55 -36.69
CA ASN A 48 5.47 -88.46 -36.29
C ASN A 48 6.00 -89.39 -35.20
N ALA A 49 5.21 -89.62 -34.17
CA ALA A 49 5.55 -90.55 -33.10
C ALA A 49 4.30 -91.23 -32.54
N ASN A 50 4.51 -92.38 -31.92
CA ASN A 50 3.49 -93.12 -31.22
C ASN A 50 3.83 -93.15 -29.73
N TYR A 51 2.82 -93.06 -28.86
CA TYR A 51 2.99 -93.26 -27.43
C TYR A 51 1.91 -94.17 -26.88
N VAL A 52 2.24 -94.96 -25.86
CA VAL A 52 1.29 -95.84 -25.19
C VAL A 52 0.64 -95.08 -24.04
N GLY A 53 -0.66 -94.85 -24.16
CA GLY A 53 -1.47 -94.27 -23.09
C GLY A 53 -2.27 -95.34 -22.34
N SER A 54 -2.95 -94.94 -21.27
CA SER A 54 -3.83 -95.83 -20.48
C SER A 54 -4.97 -96.47 -21.27
N ASN A 55 -5.24 -96.00 -22.49
CA ASN A 55 -6.29 -96.51 -23.39
C ASN A 55 -5.73 -97.16 -24.67
N GLY A 56 -4.44 -97.53 -24.69
CA GLY A 56 -3.75 -98.11 -25.84
C GLY A 56 -2.79 -97.14 -26.56
N THR A 57 -2.20 -97.58 -27.67
CA THR A 57 -1.22 -96.79 -28.44
C THR A 57 -1.91 -95.70 -29.27
N SER A 58 -1.44 -94.46 -29.16
CA SER A 58 -1.90 -93.29 -29.92
C SER A 58 -0.76 -92.70 -30.76
N SER A 59 -1.06 -92.27 -31.98
CA SER A 59 -0.11 -91.59 -32.88
C SER A 59 -0.33 -90.08 -32.88
N TYR A 60 0.74 -89.30 -32.98
CA TYR A 60 0.66 -87.86 -33.23
C TYR A 60 1.66 -87.42 -34.30
N SER A 61 1.34 -86.29 -34.95
CA SER A 61 2.25 -85.58 -35.85
C SER A 61 2.42 -84.12 -35.40
N ARG A 62 3.60 -83.57 -35.62
CA ARG A 62 3.95 -82.16 -35.41
C ARG A 62 4.76 -81.66 -36.59
N VAL A 63 4.63 -80.37 -36.90
CA VAL A 63 5.43 -79.69 -37.91
C VAL A 63 6.23 -78.60 -37.23
N MET A 64 7.54 -78.56 -37.49
CA MET A 64 8.42 -77.45 -37.09
C MET A 64 8.84 -76.66 -38.33
N PRO A 65 8.47 -75.38 -38.43
CA PRO A 65 8.91 -74.52 -39.53
C PRO A 65 10.37 -74.07 -39.34
N LEU A 66 11.19 -74.25 -40.38
CA LEU A 66 12.53 -73.70 -40.46
C LEU A 66 12.57 -72.63 -41.56
N THR A 67 12.64 -71.36 -41.19
CA THR A 67 12.81 -70.25 -42.13
C THR A 67 14.28 -70.13 -42.54
N TYR A 68 14.56 -69.96 -43.82
CA TYR A 68 15.94 -69.82 -44.32
C TYR A 68 16.04 -68.80 -45.46
N ASN A 69 17.22 -68.20 -45.57
CA ASN A 69 17.68 -67.42 -46.71
C ASN A 69 18.86 -68.15 -47.33
N SER A 70 18.75 -68.54 -48.60
CA SER A 70 19.85 -69.17 -49.32
C SER A 70 20.89 -68.12 -49.69
N THR A 71 22.10 -68.24 -49.15
CA THR A 71 23.21 -67.30 -49.44
C THR A 71 23.99 -67.67 -50.71
N ALA A 72 23.58 -68.71 -51.44
CA ALA A 72 24.18 -69.04 -52.72
C ALA A 72 23.58 -68.12 -53.80
N TYR A 73 24.33 -67.07 -54.17
CA TYR A 73 24.13 -66.19 -55.33
C TYR A 73 23.09 -65.04 -55.20
N GLY A 74 23.15 -64.23 -54.14
CA GLY A 74 22.33 -63.01 -54.03
C GLY A 74 22.94 -61.89 -53.18
N ALA A 75 22.41 -60.67 -53.32
CA ALA A 75 22.66 -59.57 -52.40
C ALA A 75 21.75 -59.69 -51.16
N ILE A 76 22.24 -59.29 -49.99
CA ILE A 76 21.48 -59.28 -48.74
C ILE A 76 21.72 -57.95 -48.06
N ILE A 77 20.74 -57.04 -48.12
CA ILE A 77 20.87 -55.72 -47.50
C ILE A 77 20.51 -55.81 -46.01
N ALA A 78 21.27 -55.07 -45.19
CA ALA A 78 20.96 -54.82 -43.80
C ALA A 78 21.09 -53.33 -43.51
N LEU A 79 20.18 -52.80 -42.69
CA LEU A 79 20.15 -51.41 -42.27
C LEU A 79 20.48 -51.30 -40.78
N SER A 80 21.27 -50.32 -40.39
CA SER A 80 21.47 -50.01 -38.98
C SER A 80 20.18 -49.47 -38.35
N SER A 81 19.99 -49.70 -37.04
CA SER A 81 18.92 -49.08 -36.27
C SER A 81 19.10 -47.57 -36.17
N LEU A 82 18.01 -46.82 -36.24
CA LEU A 82 17.99 -45.36 -36.01
C LEU A 82 17.48 -45.05 -34.60
N SER A 83 17.96 -43.96 -34.01
CA SER A 83 17.43 -43.44 -32.75
C SER A 83 16.33 -42.41 -33.02
N ASN A 84 15.53 -42.09 -32.00
CA ASN A 84 14.54 -41.01 -32.10
C ASN A 84 15.24 -39.66 -32.24
N MET A 85 14.69 -38.75 -33.05
CA MET A 85 15.18 -37.39 -33.24
C MET A 85 14.24 -36.38 -32.59
N SER A 86 14.78 -35.33 -31.97
CA SER A 86 14.00 -34.25 -31.36
C SER A 86 14.72 -32.91 -31.43
N ILE A 87 14.02 -31.87 -31.89
CA ILE A 87 14.51 -30.49 -31.91
C ILE A 87 13.47 -29.52 -31.35
N SER A 88 13.90 -28.33 -30.94
CA SER A 88 13.00 -27.21 -30.73
C SER A 88 12.58 -26.58 -32.07
N GLY A 89 11.31 -26.18 -32.19
CA GLY A 89 10.78 -25.49 -33.36
C GLY A 89 11.22 -24.03 -33.46
N ASP A 90 12.45 -23.69 -33.08
CA ASP A 90 12.99 -22.34 -32.97
C ASP A 90 13.69 -21.84 -34.26
N ASN A 91 13.69 -22.67 -35.32
CA ASN A 91 14.39 -22.46 -36.58
C ASN A 91 15.93 -22.35 -36.48
N ILE A 92 16.52 -22.89 -35.41
CA ILE A 92 17.96 -22.90 -35.18
C ILE A 92 18.45 -24.33 -35.03
N GLU A 93 17.78 -25.14 -34.21
CA GLU A 93 18.21 -26.50 -33.92
C GLU A 93 18.03 -27.44 -35.11
N SER A 94 19.00 -28.33 -35.31
CA SER A 94 18.88 -29.44 -36.24
C SER A 94 19.60 -30.67 -35.69
N GLU A 95 19.06 -31.85 -35.96
CA GLU A 95 19.65 -33.11 -35.56
C GLU A 95 19.97 -33.95 -36.80
N THR A 96 21.04 -34.73 -36.75
CA THR A 96 21.49 -35.53 -37.89
C THR A 96 21.97 -36.90 -37.43
N GLN A 97 21.54 -37.94 -38.12
CA GLN A 97 21.93 -39.33 -37.86
C GLN A 97 22.44 -40.00 -39.13
N ASN A 98 23.41 -40.90 -38.96
CA ASN A 98 23.95 -41.71 -40.04
C ASN A 98 23.25 -43.08 -40.06
N LEU A 99 22.87 -43.53 -41.25
CA LEU A 99 22.29 -44.84 -41.54
C LEU A 99 23.30 -45.66 -42.32
N THR A 100 23.78 -46.77 -41.75
CA THR A 100 24.67 -47.70 -42.45
C THR A 100 23.84 -48.72 -43.23
N ILE A 101 24.10 -48.84 -44.53
CA ILE A 101 23.51 -49.81 -45.44
C ILE A 101 24.60 -50.80 -45.83
N SER A 102 24.44 -52.07 -45.46
CA SER A 102 25.45 -53.11 -45.68
C SER A 102 24.92 -54.19 -46.61
N ASN A 103 25.72 -54.61 -47.59
CA ASN A 103 25.46 -55.80 -48.39
C ASN A 103 26.23 -56.99 -47.80
N ASN A 104 25.54 -57.81 -47.00
CA ASN A 104 26.09 -59.03 -46.40
C ASN A 104 25.98 -60.24 -47.34
N GLY A 105 25.50 -60.04 -48.56
CA GLY A 105 25.40 -61.07 -49.59
C GLY A 105 26.72 -61.32 -50.33
N THR A 106 26.68 -62.25 -51.28
CA THR A 106 27.85 -62.65 -52.08
C THR A 106 27.84 -62.08 -53.50
N ALA A 107 26.81 -61.32 -53.86
CA ALA A 107 26.66 -60.64 -55.14
C ALA A 107 26.47 -59.13 -54.95
N ASP A 108 26.88 -58.34 -55.95
CA ASP A 108 26.69 -56.89 -55.94
C ASP A 108 25.21 -56.53 -55.98
N ALA A 109 24.80 -55.60 -55.11
CA ALA A 109 23.42 -55.12 -55.00
C ALA A 109 23.24 -53.86 -55.85
N THR A 110 22.36 -53.88 -56.84
CA THR A 110 21.88 -52.66 -57.51
C THR A 110 20.79 -52.02 -56.65
N LEU A 111 21.04 -50.81 -56.14
CA LEU A 111 20.10 -50.06 -55.31
C LEU A 111 19.18 -49.22 -56.21
N SER A 112 17.93 -49.63 -56.36
CA SER A 112 16.99 -49.02 -57.30
C SER A 112 16.24 -47.81 -56.72
N SER A 113 16.09 -47.76 -55.39
CA SER A 113 15.59 -46.58 -54.67
C SER A 113 16.06 -46.63 -53.23
N ILE A 114 16.58 -45.50 -52.74
CA ILE A 114 16.93 -45.28 -51.33
C ILE A 114 16.38 -43.93 -50.90
N GLY A 115 15.69 -43.88 -49.75
CA GLY A 115 15.15 -42.62 -49.23
C GLY A 115 14.05 -42.80 -48.21
N LEU A 116 13.58 -41.67 -47.69
CA LEU A 116 12.42 -41.61 -46.79
C LEU A 116 11.11 -41.64 -47.59
N ILE A 117 10.09 -42.22 -46.98
CA ILE A 117 8.70 -42.14 -47.43
C ILE A 117 7.83 -41.52 -46.33
N ASP A 118 6.76 -40.84 -46.74
CA ASP A 118 5.75 -40.22 -45.88
C ASP A 118 6.33 -39.32 -44.76
N ASN A 119 7.45 -38.65 -45.05
CA ASN A 119 8.13 -37.74 -44.12
C ASN A 119 7.65 -36.28 -44.30
N PRO A 120 7.70 -35.45 -43.24
CA PRO A 120 7.49 -34.02 -43.37
C PRO A 120 8.64 -33.35 -44.14
N ALA A 121 8.37 -32.17 -44.71
CA ALA A 121 9.35 -31.42 -45.53
C ALA A 121 10.65 -31.06 -44.80
N TYR A 122 10.63 -31.01 -43.47
CA TYR A 122 11.78 -30.69 -42.61
C TYR A 122 12.52 -31.92 -42.07
N LEU A 123 12.13 -33.13 -42.46
CA LEU A 123 12.89 -34.36 -42.24
C LEU A 123 13.43 -34.83 -43.58
N LEU A 124 14.73 -34.71 -43.80
CA LEU A 124 15.37 -34.94 -45.09
C LEU A 124 16.33 -36.13 -45.01
N ALA A 125 16.44 -36.87 -46.11
CA ALA A 125 17.44 -37.90 -46.29
C ALA A 125 18.39 -37.55 -47.44
N ASN A 126 19.68 -37.79 -47.22
CA ASN A 126 20.74 -37.73 -48.21
C ASN A 126 21.31 -39.15 -48.38
N SER A 127 21.51 -39.59 -49.62
CA SER A 127 22.11 -40.89 -49.92
C SER A 127 23.57 -41.01 -49.47
N GLY A 128 24.23 -39.89 -49.11
CA GLY A 128 25.60 -39.89 -48.61
C GLY A 128 26.56 -40.47 -49.65
N ASP A 129 27.31 -41.50 -49.29
CA ASP A 129 28.23 -42.21 -50.19
C ASP A 129 27.61 -43.48 -50.83
N CYS A 130 26.32 -43.73 -50.59
CA CYS A 130 25.60 -44.83 -51.23
C CYS A 130 25.35 -44.52 -52.72
N GLY A 131 26.08 -45.21 -53.59
CA GLY A 131 25.87 -45.18 -55.04
C GLY A 131 24.73 -46.10 -55.50
N ALA A 132 24.52 -46.19 -56.81
CA ALA A 132 23.51 -47.06 -57.41
C ALA A 132 23.83 -48.57 -57.31
N SER A 133 25.04 -48.93 -56.85
CA SER A 133 25.46 -50.31 -56.61
C SER A 133 26.28 -50.40 -55.33
N LEU A 134 26.09 -51.48 -54.57
CA LEU A 134 26.82 -51.79 -53.34
C LEU A 134 27.44 -53.19 -53.46
N ALA A 135 28.77 -53.25 -53.52
CA ALA A 135 29.50 -54.49 -53.73
C ALA A 135 29.27 -55.51 -52.60
N ALA A 136 29.43 -56.80 -52.91
CA ALA A 136 29.35 -57.87 -51.91
C ALA A 136 30.29 -57.61 -50.72
N GLY A 137 29.79 -57.77 -49.50
CA GLY A 137 30.52 -57.53 -48.25
C GLY A 137 30.83 -56.06 -47.93
N SER A 138 30.38 -55.10 -48.74
CA SER A 138 30.63 -53.67 -48.55
C SER A 138 29.46 -52.97 -47.84
N SER A 139 29.75 -51.81 -47.26
CA SER A 139 28.76 -50.92 -46.64
C SER A 139 28.91 -49.48 -47.14
N CYS A 140 27.80 -48.75 -47.15
CA CYS A 140 27.75 -47.31 -47.39
C CYS A 140 26.94 -46.63 -46.28
N THR A 141 27.02 -45.31 -46.20
CA THR A 141 26.40 -44.47 -45.18
C THR A 141 25.49 -43.42 -45.83
N ALA A 142 24.19 -43.50 -45.55
CA ALA A 142 23.23 -42.43 -45.80
C ALA A 142 23.08 -41.54 -44.56
N GLN A 143 22.51 -40.35 -44.72
CA GLN A 143 22.30 -39.40 -43.63
C GLN A 143 20.85 -38.93 -43.57
N ILE A 144 20.28 -38.87 -42.37
CA ILE A 144 18.95 -38.34 -42.10
C ILE A 144 19.09 -37.11 -41.22
N LYS A 145 18.42 -36.01 -41.61
CA LYS A 145 18.48 -34.72 -40.93
C LYS A 145 17.09 -34.19 -40.60
N LEU A 146 16.87 -33.80 -39.35
CA LEU A 146 15.67 -33.11 -38.87
C LEU A 146 16.00 -31.62 -38.66
N GLY A 147 15.24 -30.72 -39.30
CA GLY A 147 15.35 -29.27 -39.13
C GLY A 147 16.52 -28.59 -39.88
N PRO A 148 16.75 -27.28 -39.64
CA PRO A 148 15.98 -26.41 -38.74
C PRO A 148 14.60 -26.04 -39.29
N ILE A 149 13.63 -25.82 -38.41
CA ILE A 149 12.26 -25.42 -38.76
C ILE A 149 11.64 -24.54 -37.66
N ASP A 150 10.84 -23.54 -38.04
CA ASP A 150 9.95 -22.80 -37.12
C ASP A 150 8.62 -23.55 -36.97
N ASN A 151 8.32 -24.04 -35.76
CA ASN A 151 7.10 -24.79 -35.47
C ASN A 151 6.04 -23.96 -34.72
N SER A 152 5.95 -22.66 -35.01
CA SER A 152 4.95 -21.77 -34.39
C SER A 152 3.49 -22.12 -34.76
N SER A 153 3.26 -22.86 -35.85
CA SER A 153 1.90 -23.13 -36.37
C SER A 153 1.73 -24.43 -37.17
N SER A 154 2.66 -25.38 -37.14
CA SER A 154 2.51 -26.60 -37.95
C SER A 154 1.52 -27.59 -37.33
N THR A 155 0.84 -28.36 -38.18
CA THR A 155 -0.17 -29.37 -37.78
C THR A 155 0.44 -30.71 -37.36
N GLU A 156 1.74 -30.91 -37.58
CA GLU A 156 2.44 -32.16 -37.31
C GLU A 156 3.67 -31.87 -36.45
N SER A 157 3.61 -32.18 -35.16
CA SER A 157 4.71 -31.95 -34.20
C SER A 157 5.47 -33.22 -33.84
N THR A 158 4.97 -34.38 -34.26
CA THR A 158 5.59 -35.70 -34.03
C THR A 158 5.18 -36.67 -35.14
N GLY A 159 6.04 -37.64 -35.47
CA GLY A 159 5.68 -38.70 -36.41
C GLY A 159 6.72 -39.82 -36.48
N ILE A 160 6.49 -40.78 -37.37
CA ILE A 160 7.42 -41.86 -37.70
C ILE A 160 7.59 -41.86 -39.23
N ALA A 161 8.84 -41.81 -39.70
CA ALA A 161 9.17 -41.95 -41.11
C ALA A 161 9.93 -43.26 -41.35
N ASN A 162 9.72 -43.89 -42.51
CA ASN A 162 10.43 -45.10 -42.90
C ASN A 162 11.47 -44.79 -43.97
N TYR A 163 12.69 -45.26 -43.77
CA TYR A 163 13.73 -45.28 -44.77
C TYR A 163 13.71 -46.63 -45.49
N ILE A 164 13.50 -46.62 -46.81
CA ILE A 164 13.37 -47.83 -47.63
C ILE A 164 14.55 -47.98 -48.57
N VAL A 165 15.05 -49.21 -48.71
CA VAL A 165 16.05 -49.61 -49.70
C VAL A 165 15.48 -50.72 -50.57
N ASN A 166 15.22 -50.40 -51.83
CA ASN A 166 14.88 -51.38 -52.87
C ASN A 166 16.15 -51.81 -53.59
N TYR A 167 16.39 -53.12 -53.71
CA TYR A 167 17.62 -53.65 -54.29
C TYR A 167 17.41 -54.92 -55.12
N ALA A 168 18.32 -55.18 -56.05
CA ALA A 168 18.34 -56.41 -56.84
C ALA A 168 19.78 -56.84 -57.14
N ALA A 169 20.00 -58.14 -57.30
CA ALA A 169 21.26 -58.71 -57.80
C ALA A 169 21.03 -59.56 -59.05
N VAL A 170 22.10 -59.82 -59.82
CA VAL A 170 22.03 -60.66 -61.01
C VAL A 170 21.59 -62.08 -60.61
N GLY A 171 20.46 -62.53 -61.16
CA GLY A 171 19.87 -63.83 -60.84
C GLY A 171 18.95 -63.85 -59.60
N GLN A 172 18.81 -62.73 -58.89
CA GLN A 172 17.91 -62.61 -57.75
C GLN A 172 16.48 -62.28 -58.22
N THR A 173 15.56 -63.22 -58.07
CA THR A 173 14.12 -63.02 -58.29
C THR A 173 13.32 -63.61 -57.12
N PRO A 174 12.50 -62.81 -56.40
CA PRO A 174 12.21 -61.39 -56.60
C PRO A 174 13.31 -60.43 -56.10
N ALA A 175 13.22 -59.16 -56.50
CA ALA A 175 14.04 -58.09 -55.91
C ALA A 175 13.73 -57.93 -54.40
N GLY A 176 14.74 -57.51 -53.63
CA GLY A 176 14.64 -57.32 -52.20
C GLY A 176 14.20 -55.91 -51.79
N ILE A 177 13.59 -55.81 -50.61
CA ILE A 177 13.21 -54.54 -49.97
C ILE A 177 13.60 -54.65 -48.49
N GLU A 178 14.39 -53.69 -48.02
CA GLU A 178 14.65 -53.51 -46.59
C GLU A 178 14.15 -52.14 -46.12
N SER A 179 13.77 -52.05 -44.85
CA SER A 179 13.34 -50.78 -44.27
C SER A 179 13.73 -50.64 -42.80
N THR A 180 13.95 -49.40 -42.37
CA THR A 180 14.13 -49.02 -40.96
C THR A 180 13.31 -47.76 -40.69
N SER A 181 12.94 -47.50 -39.44
CA SER A 181 12.09 -46.37 -39.08
C SER A 181 12.79 -45.40 -38.13
N VAL A 182 12.40 -44.13 -38.20
CA VAL A 182 12.85 -43.07 -37.29
C VAL A 182 11.64 -42.31 -36.77
N ALA A 183 11.49 -42.27 -35.46
CA ALA A 183 10.54 -41.39 -34.81
C ALA A 183 11.16 -39.99 -34.68
N TRP A 184 10.37 -38.96 -34.94
CA TRP A 184 10.81 -37.57 -34.88
C TRP A 184 9.81 -36.72 -34.08
N SER A 185 10.31 -35.68 -33.41
CA SER A 185 9.50 -34.69 -32.72
C SER A 185 10.06 -33.27 -32.86
N VAL A 186 9.17 -32.29 -32.95
CA VAL A 186 9.49 -30.87 -32.99
C VAL A 186 8.64 -30.16 -31.95
N SER A 187 9.25 -29.65 -30.87
CA SER A 187 8.49 -28.94 -29.84
C SER A 187 7.93 -27.62 -30.37
N SER A 188 6.73 -27.24 -29.95
CA SER A 188 6.14 -25.96 -30.33
C SER A 188 6.97 -24.80 -29.77
N ASN A 189 7.21 -23.79 -30.61
CA ASN A 189 7.81 -22.52 -30.21
C ASN A 189 6.68 -21.57 -29.77
N ILE A 190 6.07 -21.84 -28.62
CA ILE A 190 5.02 -20.97 -28.09
C ILE A 190 5.66 -19.64 -27.70
N VAL A 191 5.26 -18.57 -28.39
CA VAL A 191 5.65 -17.19 -28.07
C VAL A 191 5.22 -16.85 -26.65
N GLN A 192 6.17 -16.68 -25.73
CA GLN A 192 5.86 -16.15 -24.40
C GLN A 192 5.88 -14.61 -24.46
N PRO A 193 4.75 -13.93 -24.20
CA PRO A 193 4.71 -12.47 -24.19
C PRO A 193 5.59 -11.89 -23.06
N PRO A 194 6.01 -10.61 -23.16
CA PRO A 194 6.68 -9.91 -22.06
C PRO A 194 5.87 -9.98 -20.77
N ILE A 195 6.54 -10.21 -19.64
CA ILE A 195 5.92 -10.19 -18.31
C ILE A 195 6.09 -8.78 -17.76
N ILE A 196 5.06 -7.95 -17.94
CA ILE A 196 5.04 -6.58 -17.44
C ILE A 196 4.32 -6.51 -16.10
N SER A 197 5.05 -6.10 -15.06
CA SER A 197 4.47 -5.77 -13.76
C SER A 197 4.37 -4.26 -13.59
N MET A 198 3.35 -3.80 -12.86
CA MET A 198 3.19 -2.41 -12.48
C MET A 198 3.33 -2.29 -10.96
N ALA A 199 3.95 -1.22 -10.49
CA ALA A 199 3.98 -0.81 -9.09
C ALA A 199 3.65 0.67 -8.98
N THR A 200 3.09 1.08 -7.85
CA THR A 200 2.73 2.48 -7.57
C THR A 200 3.56 3.03 -6.42
N SER A 201 3.92 4.30 -6.50
CA SER A 201 4.53 5.05 -5.39
C SER A 201 4.12 6.51 -5.43
N ILE A 202 4.24 7.20 -4.30
CA ILE A 202 3.97 8.63 -4.19
C ILE A 202 5.27 9.35 -3.85
N THR A 203 5.53 10.46 -4.55
CA THR A 203 6.72 11.30 -4.33
C THR A 203 6.30 12.74 -4.07
N GLY A 204 7.19 13.54 -3.46
CA GLY A 204 6.92 14.95 -3.16
C GLY A 204 6.08 15.21 -1.91
N CYS A 205 5.80 14.17 -1.10
CA CYS A 205 5.21 14.33 0.23
C CYS A 205 6.22 14.96 1.19
N ALA A 206 5.75 15.83 2.10
CA ALA A 206 6.60 16.38 3.16
C ALA A 206 7.02 15.31 4.21
N SER A 207 6.22 14.25 4.35
CA SER A 207 6.37 13.15 5.31
C SER A 207 5.44 11.98 4.96
N GLY A 208 5.77 10.78 5.43
CA GLY A 208 5.06 9.51 5.15
C GLY A 208 6.05 8.40 4.79
N ASP A 209 5.72 7.13 5.03
CA ASP A 209 6.60 5.99 4.73
C ASP A 209 6.62 5.59 3.25
N GLY A 210 5.88 6.30 2.40
CA GLY A 210 5.81 6.06 0.96
C GLY A 210 5.18 4.71 0.57
N ILE A 211 4.67 3.96 1.55
CA ILE A 211 4.13 2.60 1.41
C ILE A 211 2.68 2.56 1.93
N THR A 212 2.35 3.35 2.96
CA THR A 212 0.98 3.61 3.41
C THR A 212 0.50 4.96 2.90
N THR A 213 -0.80 5.05 2.71
CA THR A 213 -1.45 5.88 1.71
C THR A 213 -1.54 7.35 2.09
N THR A 214 -0.85 7.84 3.12
CA THR A 214 -1.05 9.18 3.67
C THR A 214 0.05 10.15 3.24
N CYS A 215 -0.22 11.01 2.25
CA CYS A 215 0.72 12.03 1.77
C CYS A 215 0.30 13.42 2.27
N MET A 216 1.17 14.12 2.98
CA MET A 216 0.88 15.51 3.39
C MET A 216 1.44 16.54 2.41
N ASP A 217 0.60 17.53 2.08
CA ASP A 217 1.05 18.79 1.51
C ASP A 217 1.80 19.61 2.58
N ASN A 218 2.86 20.29 2.16
CA ASN A 218 3.80 20.96 3.04
C ASN A 218 3.30 22.38 3.38
N PRO A 219 2.90 22.70 4.63
CA PRO A 219 2.80 24.10 5.06
C PRO A 219 4.20 24.72 5.24
N THR A 220 4.97 24.88 4.16
CA THR A 220 6.10 25.84 4.16
C THR A 220 5.60 27.27 3.95
N ALA A 221 6.43 28.25 4.31
CA ALA A 221 6.17 29.70 4.27
C ALA A 221 5.63 30.28 2.95
N THR A 222 5.61 29.51 1.86
CA THR A 222 5.06 29.87 0.54
C THR A 222 3.73 29.22 0.19
N GLY A 223 3.11 28.47 1.11
CA GLY A 223 1.94 27.65 0.80
C GLY A 223 2.38 26.42 0.02
N GLY A 224 2.14 25.24 0.57
CA GLY A 224 2.28 23.99 -0.16
C GLY A 224 1.46 24.09 -1.43
N THR A 225 2.13 24.21 -2.57
CA THR A 225 1.46 24.03 -3.83
C THR A 225 1.45 22.52 -4.02
N ALA A 226 0.28 21.90 -4.00
CA ALA A 226 0.05 20.51 -4.36
C ALA A 226 0.75 20.05 -5.68
N GLY A 227 1.34 20.97 -6.45
CA GLY A 227 2.17 20.71 -7.63
C GLY A 227 3.48 19.94 -7.39
N ASN A 228 3.92 19.70 -6.15
CA ASN A 228 5.09 18.86 -5.87
C ASN A 228 4.74 17.39 -5.64
N ILE A 229 3.51 17.07 -5.21
CA ILE A 229 3.09 15.69 -4.96
C ILE A 229 2.78 15.01 -6.29
N LYS A 230 3.42 13.87 -6.53
CA LYS A 230 3.30 13.12 -7.78
C LYS A 230 3.02 11.65 -7.52
N VAL A 231 2.08 11.10 -8.29
CA VAL A 231 1.82 9.67 -8.37
C VAL A 231 2.74 9.09 -9.44
N VAL A 232 3.56 8.11 -9.07
CA VAL A 232 4.52 7.45 -9.96
C VAL A 232 4.08 6.01 -10.18
N LEU A 233 3.73 5.68 -11.42
CA LEU A 233 3.45 4.32 -11.89
C LEU A 233 4.72 3.77 -12.53
N THR A 234 5.30 2.74 -11.92
CA THR A 234 6.52 2.08 -12.41
C THR A 234 6.17 0.77 -13.10
N PHE A 235 6.57 0.62 -14.35
CA PHE A 235 6.41 -0.60 -15.14
C PHE A 235 7.75 -1.31 -15.26
N THR A 236 7.80 -2.60 -14.94
CA THR A 236 9.01 -3.43 -14.99
C THR A 236 8.81 -4.61 -15.92
N ASN A 237 9.71 -4.80 -16.88
CA ASN A 237 9.74 -5.99 -17.74
C ASN A 237 10.66 -7.05 -17.14
N SER A 238 10.08 -8.14 -16.66
CA SER A 238 10.82 -9.25 -16.03
C SER A 238 11.08 -10.42 -17.00
N SER A 239 10.83 -10.26 -18.32
CA SER A 239 11.08 -11.30 -19.32
C SER A 239 12.43 -11.15 -20.03
N THR A 240 12.79 -12.17 -20.81
CA THR A 240 13.97 -12.19 -21.68
C THR A 240 13.72 -11.57 -23.08
N VAL A 241 12.47 -11.15 -23.34
CA VAL A 241 12.04 -10.55 -24.61
C VAL A 241 11.99 -9.04 -24.46
N THR A 242 12.65 -8.32 -25.37
CA THR A 242 12.64 -6.86 -25.37
C THR A 242 11.28 -6.34 -25.83
N ALA A 243 10.49 -5.77 -24.91
CA ALA A 243 9.31 -5.00 -25.26
C ALA A 243 9.75 -3.72 -25.99
N ALA A 244 9.64 -3.72 -27.31
CA ALA A 244 10.29 -2.74 -28.19
C ALA A 244 9.63 -1.36 -28.27
N SER A 245 8.39 -1.11 -27.81
CA SER A 245 7.87 0.27 -27.89
C SER A 245 6.60 0.56 -27.09
N THR A 246 6.62 1.72 -26.43
CA THR A 246 5.52 2.51 -25.86
C THR A 246 4.53 1.76 -24.96
N ILE A 247 4.65 1.93 -23.64
CA ILE A 247 3.53 1.68 -22.72
C ILE A 247 2.69 2.96 -22.72
N SER A 248 1.45 2.84 -23.21
CA SER A 248 0.48 3.94 -23.20
C SER A 248 -0.62 3.69 -22.17
N LEU A 249 -0.95 4.74 -21.43
CA LEU A 249 -2.16 4.83 -20.60
C LEU A 249 -3.11 5.85 -21.22
N PRO A 250 -4.42 5.80 -20.91
CA PRO A 250 -5.37 6.83 -21.33
C PRO A 250 -4.89 8.23 -20.94
N GLU A 251 -5.06 9.21 -21.83
CA GLU A 251 -4.74 10.62 -21.55
C GLU A 251 -5.62 11.22 -20.44
N SER A 252 -6.81 10.65 -20.22
CA SER A 252 -7.72 11.08 -19.16
C SER A 252 -7.47 10.31 -17.86
N SER A 253 -7.30 11.05 -16.77
CA SER A 253 -7.17 10.48 -15.43
C SER A 253 -8.48 9.94 -14.86
N SER A 254 -9.62 10.27 -15.46
CA SER A 254 -10.96 9.91 -14.96
C SER A 254 -11.25 8.41 -14.99
N SER A 255 -10.56 7.65 -15.84
CA SER A 255 -10.66 6.18 -15.87
C SER A 255 -9.67 5.51 -14.93
N LEU A 256 -8.61 6.21 -14.53
CA LEU A 256 -7.50 5.67 -13.73
C LEU A 256 -7.68 5.92 -12.23
N PHE A 257 -8.21 7.10 -11.85
CA PHE A 257 -8.35 7.54 -10.46
C PHE A 257 -9.80 7.86 -10.11
N THR A 258 -10.21 7.55 -8.88
CA THR A 258 -11.58 7.88 -8.40
C THR A 258 -11.82 9.39 -8.29
N VAL A 259 -10.77 10.19 -8.11
CA VAL A 259 -10.85 11.66 -8.15
C VAL A 259 -10.38 12.15 -9.52
N PRO A 260 -11.22 12.87 -10.29
CA PRO A 260 -10.82 13.37 -11.60
C PRO A 260 -9.87 14.57 -11.51
N GLY A 261 -9.11 14.83 -12.59
CA GLY A 261 -8.33 16.06 -12.74
C GLY A 261 -6.83 15.93 -12.50
N TYR A 262 -6.30 14.72 -12.31
CA TYR A 262 -4.86 14.51 -12.37
C TYR A 262 -4.35 14.84 -13.77
N SER A 263 -3.18 15.47 -13.86
CA SER A 263 -2.54 15.84 -15.12
C SER A 263 -1.25 15.04 -15.32
N LEU A 264 -0.99 14.61 -16.56
CA LEU A 264 0.26 13.92 -16.89
C LEU A 264 1.44 14.88 -16.71
N ALA A 265 2.36 14.55 -15.82
CA ALA A 265 3.54 15.35 -15.53
C ALA A 265 4.70 14.98 -16.46
N SER A 266 4.93 13.67 -16.63
CA SER A 266 5.97 13.12 -17.49
C SER A 266 5.72 11.63 -17.75
N SER A 267 6.17 11.12 -18.90
CA SER A 267 6.17 9.69 -19.20
C SER A 267 7.51 9.29 -19.80
N SER A 268 8.31 8.52 -19.07
CA SER A 268 9.50 7.90 -19.65
C SER A 268 9.15 6.64 -20.46
N CYS A 269 7.93 6.12 -20.31
CA CYS A 269 7.43 5.00 -21.07
C CYS A 269 7.05 5.33 -22.52
N ALA A 270 6.94 6.62 -22.87
CA ALA A 270 6.66 7.09 -24.23
C ALA A 270 7.78 6.75 -25.25
N THR A 271 8.98 6.45 -24.77
CA THR A 271 10.12 5.99 -25.59
C THR A 271 10.39 4.49 -25.43
N GLY A 272 9.48 3.73 -24.80
CA GLY A 272 9.62 2.30 -24.51
C GLY A 272 10.24 2.03 -23.13
N ALA A 273 9.84 0.92 -22.49
CA ALA A 273 10.53 0.38 -21.33
C ALA A 273 11.91 -0.10 -21.79
N ALA A 274 12.94 0.65 -21.44
CA ALA A 274 14.27 0.50 -22.00
C ALA A 274 14.86 -0.89 -21.68
N ILE A 275 15.11 -1.70 -22.71
CA ILE A 275 15.95 -2.92 -22.71
C ILE A 275 15.45 -4.08 -21.81
N ASN A 276 15.91 -5.31 -22.09
CA ASN A 276 15.69 -6.48 -21.21
C ASN A 276 16.10 -6.14 -19.76
N ASN A 277 15.24 -6.45 -18.76
CA ASN A 277 15.35 -6.02 -17.35
C ASN A 277 15.21 -4.50 -17.08
N GLY A 278 14.58 -3.74 -17.97
CA GLY A 278 14.31 -2.31 -17.78
C GLY A 278 13.08 -1.98 -16.94
N SER A 279 13.05 -0.76 -16.41
CA SER A 279 11.84 -0.13 -15.87
C SER A 279 11.59 1.25 -16.51
N CYS A 280 10.33 1.64 -16.60
CA CYS A 280 9.92 3.00 -16.99
C CYS A 280 8.81 3.51 -16.07
N THR A 281 8.58 4.83 -16.08
CA THR A 281 7.65 5.48 -15.17
C THR A 281 6.70 6.42 -15.90
N ILE A 282 5.43 6.40 -15.49
CA ILE A 282 4.43 7.41 -15.84
C ILE A 282 4.09 8.19 -14.57
N VAL A 283 4.16 9.52 -14.65
CA VAL A 283 4.07 10.40 -13.49
C VAL A 283 2.89 11.36 -13.65
N TYR A 284 2.00 11.41 -12.66
CA TYR A 284 0.85 12.31 -12.64
C TYR A 284 0.97 13.34 -11.51
N ASN A 285 0.65 14.60 -11.79
CA ASN A 285 0.45 15.64 -10.79
C ASN A 285 -0.97 15.54 -10.20
N LEU A 286 -1.12 15.93 -8.93
CA LEU A 286 -2.43 16.06 -8.30
C LEU A 286 -3.34 17.09 -9.02
N PRO A 287 -4.68 16.96 -8.89
CA PRO A 287 -5.61 17.97 -9.39
C PRO A 287 -5.35 19.35 -8.77
N SER A 288 -5.50 20.42 -9.55
CA SER A 288 -5.23 21.80 -9.08
C SER A 288 -6.09 22.24 -7.89
N GLY A 289 -7.26 21.63 -7.70
CA GLY A 289 -8.22 21.97 -6.64
C GLY A 289 -8.00 21.28 -5.29
N VAL A 290 -7.10 20.29 -5.17
CA VAL A 290 -6.95 19.52 -3.92
C VAL A 290 -6.05 20.17 -2.87
N SER A 291 -5.42 21.31 -3.17
CA SER A 291 -4.54 22.04 -2.24
C SER A 291 -5.26 22.61 -1.01
N THR A 292 -6.59 22.53 -0.93
CA THR A 292 -7.39 23.19 0.12
C THR A 292 -8.22 22.24 1.00
N SER A 293 -8.30 20.96 0.68
CA SER A 293 -9.09 19.99 1.44
C SER A 293 -8.52 18.59 1.36
N ALA A 294 -8.53 17.87 2.49
CA ALA A 294 -8.18 16.46 2.53
C ALA A 294 -9.07 15.64 1.58
N PHE A 295 -8.50 14.67 0.88
CA PHE A 295 -9.24 13.80 -0.04
C PHE A 295 -8.61 12.42 -0.11
N GLN A 296 -9.44 11.43 -0.42
CA GLN A 296 -9.01 10.07 -0.72
C GLN A 296 -9.28 9.76 -2.19
N SER A 297 -8.26 9.21 -2.88
CA SER A 297 -8.34 8.80 -4.27
C SER A 297 -7.75 7.40 -4.43
N ASN A 298 -8.46 6.49 -5.08
CA ASN A 298 -7.97 5.14 -5.35
C ASN A 298 -7.58 5.01 -6.83
N LEU A 299 -6.55 4.21 -7.11
CA LEU A 299 -6.32 3.68 -8.45
C LEU A 299 -7.35 2.57 -8.70
N THR A 300 -8.16 2.69 -9.76
CA THR A 300 -9.26 1.76 -10.06
C THR A 300 -8.76 0.55 -10.85
N GLN A 301 -8.44 0.76 -12.12
CA GLN A 301 -7.93 -0.23 -13.08
C GLN A 301 -7.06 0.50 -14.09
N ALA A 302 -5.82 0.06 -14.26
CA ALA A 302 -4.93 0.58 -15.28
C ALA A 302 -4.78 -0.46 -16.40
N ASP A 303 -5.51 -0.25 -17.48
CA ASP A 303 -5.33 -1.01 -18.72
C ASP A 303 -4.25 -0.33 -19.55
N PHE A 304 -3.26 -1.11 -20.00
CA PHE A 304 -2.15 -0.62 -20.78
C PHE A 304 -1.88 -1.54 -21.97
N ALA A 305 -1.50 -0.92 -23.09
CA ALA A 305 -1.06 -1.61 -24.29
C ALA A 305 0.45 -1.47 -24.45
N TYR A 306 1.08 -2.46 -25.08
CA TYR A 306 2.51 -2.41 -25.41
C TYR A 306 2.79 -3.13 -26.73
N ASN A 307 3.82 -2.66 -27.44
CA ASN A 307 4.35 -3.33 -28.63
C ASN A 307 5.69 -3.99 -28.30
N TYR A 308 5.93 -5.16 -28.89
CA TYR A 308 7.18 -5.90 -28.72
C TYR A 308 7.67 -6.49 -30.04
N THR A 309 8.98 -6.71 -30.14
CA THR A 309 9.59 -7.35 -31.31
C THR A 309 10.19 -8.66 -30.86
N TYR A 310 9.85 -9.76 -31.54
CA TYR A 310 10.38 -11.09 -31.25
C TYR A 310 11.08 -11.63 -32.49
N GLY A 311 12.39 -11.86 -32.39
CA GLY A 311 13.18 -12.39 -33.51
C GLY A 311 13.11 -11.55 -34.79
N PRO A 312 13.37 -12.16 -35.97
CA PRO A 312 13.32 -11.49 -37.27
C PRO A 312 11.90 -11.30 -37.83
N THR A 313 10.86 -11.85 -37.17
CA THR A 313 9.48 -11.94 -37.69
C THR A 313 8.61 -10.69 -37.48
N GLY A 314 9.20 -9.59 -36.98
CA GLY A 314 8.55 -8.27 -36.97
C GLY A 314 7.75 -7.96 -35.71
N ASN A 315 7.14 -6.78 -35.70
CA ASN A 315 6.48 -6.20 -34.52
C ASN A 315 5.15 -6.90 -34.20
N LEU A 316 4.95 -7.22 -32.93
CA LEU A 316 3.73 -7.78 -32.35
C LEU A 316 3.15 -6.81 -31.31
N SER A 317 1.84 -6.93 -31.04
CA SER A 317 1.13 -6.12 -30.03
C SER A 317 0.54 -7.00 -28.95
N GLY A 318 0.59 -6.52 -27.71
CA GLY A 318 -0.02 -7.16 -26.54
C GLY A 318 -0.71 -6.14 -25.63
N SER A 319 -1.50 -6.63 -24.69
CA SER A 319 -2.14 -5.82 -23.66
C SER A 319 -2.05 -6.48 -22.30
N GLY A 320 -2.13 -5.65 -21.25
CA GLY A 320 -2.18 -6.08 -19.86
C GLY A 320 -3.16 -5.22 -19.08
N SER A 321 -3.65 -5.77 -17.96
CA SER A 321 -4.46 -5.04 -17.00
C SER A 321 -3.86 -5.24 -15.61
N ASN A 322 -3.72 -4.16 -14.85
CA ASN A 322 -3.29 -4.22 -13.46
C ASN A 322 -4.33 -3.53 -12.57
N ASN A 323 -4.87 -4.30 -11.63
CA ASN A 323 -5.78 -3.82 -10.59
C ASN A 323 -5.02 -3.69 -9.27
N LEU A 324 -4.16 -2.68 -9.16
CA LEU A 324 -3.53 -2.36 -7.89
C LEU A 324 -4.45 -1.50 -7.04
N THR A 325 -4.82 -1.98 -5.86
CA THR A 325 -5.51 -1.19 -4.83
C THR A 325 -4.51 -0.26 -4.14
N THR A 326 -4.18 0.85 -4.80
CA THR A 326 -3.43 1.95 -4.16
C THR A 326 -4.42 3.01 -3.72
N SER A 327 -4.55 3.23 -2.41
CA SER A 327 -5.22 4.42 -1.90
C SER A 327 -4.24 5.57 -1.83
N ILE A 328 -4.71 6.78 -2.10
CA ILE A 328 -3.98 8.03 -1.93
C ILE A 328 -4.86 8.86 -1.00
N ASP A 329 -4.43 8.99 0.24
CA ASP A 329 -5.06 9.77 1.30
C ASP A 329 -4.21 11.02 1.51
N VAL A 330 -4.72 12.18 1.13
CA VAL A 330 -4.04 13.45 1.39
C VAL A 330 -4.67 14.06 2.63
N VAL A 331 -3.91 14.14 3.71
CA VAL A 331 -4.35 14.71 4.98
C VAL A 331 -3.74 16.09 5.18
N MET A 332 -4.57 17.06 5.54
CA MET A 332 -4.14 18.43 5.82
C MET A 332 -3.94 18.62 7.33
N PRO A 333 -2.92 19.40 7.74
CA PRO A 333 -2.75 19.78 9.13
C PRO A 333 -3.93 20.65 9.58
N THR A 334 -4.38 20.46 10.82
CA THR A 334 -5.43 21.28 11.42
C THR A 334 -4.89 22.04 12.62
N LEU A 335 -5.47 23.21 12.86
CA LEU A 335 -5.06 24.12 13.93
C LEU A 335 -6.31 24.58 14.70
N ALA A 336 -6.32 24.38 16.00
CA ALA A 336 -7.45 24.73 16.86
C ALA A 336 -6.99 25.38 18.15
N ILE A 337 -7.78 26.33 18.66
CA ILE A 337 -7.64 26.86 20.01
C ILE A 337 -8.52 25.99 20.91
N GLU A 338 -7.91 25.29 21.86
CA GLU A 338 -8.65 24.35 22.72
C GLU A 338 -9.28 25.06 23.93
N SER A 339 -8.53 25.99 24.54
CA SER A 339 -9.02 26.70 25.72
C SER A 339 -8.30 28.03 25.94
N ILE A 340 -9.02 28.97 26.54
CA ILE A 340 -8.49 30.24 27.04
C ILE A 340 -9.15 30.54 28.39
N ASN A 341 -8.34 30.74 29.42
CA ASN A 341 -8.85 31.12 30.74
C ASN A 341 -9.35 32.58 30.76
N LYS A 342 -10.29 32.89 31.66
CA LYS A 342 -10.59 34.29 32.00
C LYS A 342 -9.35 34.93 32.60
N ILE A 343 -9.09 36.19 32.24
CA ILE A 343 -7.85 36.88 32.62
C ILE A 343 -8.21 38.11 33.45
N ALA A 344 -7.62 38.24 34.63
CA ALA A 344 -7.78 39.45 35.43
C ALA A 344 -6.90 40.58 34.85
N GLN A 345 -7.37 41.82 34.93
CA GLN A 345 -6.57 43.00 34.59
C GLN A 345 -5.23 43.00 35.32
N GLY A 346 -4.14 43.26 34.59
CA GLY A 346 -2.80 43.29 35.14
C GLY A 346 -2.16 41.90 35.31
N GLU A 347 -2.87 40.84 34.94
CA GLU A 347 -2.38 39.46 34.99
C GLU A 347 -2.22 38.88 33.58
N SER A 348 -1.65 37.67 33.51
CA SER A 348 -1.50 36.90 32.28
C SER A 348 -2.27 35.58 32.37
N GLY A 349 -2.91 35.21 31.26
CA GLY A 349 -3.52 33.89 31.07
C GLY A 349 -2.75 33.08 30.03
N THR A 350 -3.05 31.79 29.95
CA THR A 350 -2.49 30.90 28.94
C THR A 350 -3.61 30.40 28.04
N ALA A 351 -3.36 30.44 26.72
CA ALA A 351 -4.18 29.78 25.72
C ALA A 351 -3.48 28.52 25.23
N THR A 352 -4.24 27.42 25.12
CA THR A 352 -3.76 26.15 24.57
C THR A 352 -4.19 26.04 23.11
N ILE A 353 -3.24 25.76 22.23
CA ILE A 353 -3.41 25.68 20.78
C ILE A 353 -2.92 24.30 20.36
N ASN A 354 -3.77 23.51 19.72
CA ASN A 354 -3.43 22.17 19.29
C ASN A 354 -3.34 22.09 17.78
N TRP A 355 -2.27 21.44 17.34
CA TRP A 355 -2.11 20.96 15.99
C TRP A 355 -2.48 19.48 15.94
N SER A 356 -3.22 19.11 14.90
CA SER A 356 -3.42 17.71 14.53
C SER A 356 -2.98 17.47 13.11
N ASN A 357 -2.67 16.20 12.81
CA ASN A 357 -2.14 15.78 11.52
C ASN A 357 -0.86 16.53 11.13
N LEU A 358 0.06 16.72 12.08
CA LEU A 358 1.34 17.38 11.84
C LEU A 358 2.48 16.35 11.78
N TYR A 359 2.74 15.81 10.59
CA TYR A 359 3.74 14.76 10.36
C TYR A 359 5.16 15.30 10.02
N GLN A 360 5.42 16.59 10.27
CA GLN A 360 6.73 17.21 10.05
C GLN A 360 7.70 16.97 11.22
N THR A 361 8.99 17.23 11.02
CA THR A 361 10.00 17.15 12.10
C THR A 361 10.03 18.39 12.99
N THR A 362 9.50 19.52 12.51
CA THR A 362 9.48 20.81 13.21
C THR A 362 8.09 21.43 13.18
N VAL A 363 7.70 22.08 14.27
CA VAL A 363 6.41 22.77 14.35
C VAL A 363 6.46 24.09 13.58
N PRO A 364 5.50 24.37 12.67
CA PRO A 364 5.43 25.65 12.00
C PRO A 364 5.30 26.82 12.99
N ALA A 365 5.91 27.96 12.64
CA ALA A 365 5.79 29.17 13.44
C ALA A 365 4.31 29.56 13.59
N THR A 366 3.81 29.51 14.83
CA THR A 366 2.41 29.74 15.15
C THR A 366 2.26 31.13 15.72
N THR A 367 1.77 32.07 14.92
CA THR A 367 1.57 33.47 15.34
C THR A 367 0.25 33.62 16.07
N THR A 368 0.23 34.46 17.10
CA THR A 368 -1.00 34.75 17.85
C THR A 368 -1.24 36.25 17.95
N ARG A 369 -2.50 36.65 17.93
CA ARG A 369 -2.91 38.05 18.08
C ARG A 369 -4.19 38.15 18.90
N ALA A 370 -4.11 38.80 20.06
CA ALA A 370 -5.27 39.10 20.90
C ALA A 370 -5.87 40.47 20.53
N THR A 371 -7.18 40.52 20.30
CA THR A 371 -7.90 41.73 19.88
C THR A 371 -9.24 41.88 20.62
N LYS A 372 -9.88 43.02 20.46
CA LYS A 372 -11.30 43.19 20.84
C LYS A 372 -12.21 42.35 19.94
N SER A 373 -13.49 42.27 20.30
CA SER A 373 -14.55 41.60 19.53
C SER A 373 -14.71 42.15 18.11
N ASN A 374 -14.48 43.46 17.93
CA ASN A 374 -14.48 44.13 16.62
C ASN A 374 -13.11 44.07 15.93
N GLU A 375 -12.21 43.20 16.38
CA GLU A 375 -10.88 42.94 15.82
C GLU A 375 -9.86 44.09 15.91
N SER A 376 -10.25 45.21 16.53
CA SER A 376 -9.34 46.31 16.82
C SER A 376 -8.43 45.98 18.01
N ASP A 377 -7.27 46.64 18.05
CA ASP A 377 -6.33 46.48 19.16
C ASP A 377 -6.92 47.07 20.46
N ALA A 378 -6.57 46.44 21.59
CA ALA A 378 -6.89 46.94 22.92
C ALA A 378 -5.63 47.43 23.61
N THR A 379 -5.69 48.63 24.18
CA THR A 379 -4.60 49.19 24.98
C THR A 379 -4.22 48.22 26.09
N GLY A 380 -2.93 47.93 26.20
CA GLY A 380 -2.39 47.07 27.26
C GLY A 380 -2.74 45.58 27.14
N LEU A 381 -3.34 45.13 26.02
CA LEU A 381 -3.56 43.72 25.71
C LEU A 381 -2.49 43.24 24.72
N SER A 382 -1.91 42.08 24.98
CA SER A 382 -0.96 41.45 24.06
C SER A 382 -1.00 39.92 24.18
N SER A 383 -0.47 39.24 23.18
CA SER A 383 -0.27 37.79 23.19
C SER A 383 1.15 37.45 22.77
N SER A 384 1.71 36.39 23.35
CA SER A 384 3.05 35.92 23.03
C SER A 384 3.08 35.36 21.61
N THR A 385 3.98 35.87 20.78
CA THR A 385 4.11 35.45 19.39
C THR A 385 5.60 35.32 19.02
N PRO A 386 6.03 34.18 18.45
CA PRO A 386 5.26 32.95 18.20
C PRO A 386 4.81 32.24 19.50
N ALA A 387 3.78 31.40 19.41
CA ALA A 387 3.40 30.49 20.48
C ALA A 387 4.55 29.48 20.76
N THR A 388 4.68 29.07 22.02
CA THR A 388 5.68 28.09 22.45
C THR A 388 5.11 26.68 22.29
N CYS A 389 5.69 25.89 21.40
CA CYS A 389 5.21 24.56 21.07
C CYS A 389 6.07 23.44 21.68
N GLY A 390 5.42 22.35 22.08
CA GLY A 390 6.10 21.13 22.49
C GLY A 390 6.73 20.37 21.30
N SER A 391 7.23 19.17 21.57
CA SER A 391 7.64 18.24 20.52
C SER A 391 6.43 17.57 19.88
N ILE A 392 6.58 17.19 18.61
CA ILE A 392 5.57 16.45 17.86
C ILE A 392 5.57 15.00 18.34
N VAL A 393 4.42 14.51 18.80
CA VAL A 393 4.22 13.13 19.25
C VAL A 393 2.98 12.58 18.58
N SER A 394 3.13 11.47 17.84
CA SER A 394 2.01 10.84 17.11
C SER A 394 1.23 11.83 16.23
N ASN A 395 1.96 12.76 15.58
CA ASN A 395 1.42 13.78 14.67
C ASN A 395 0.51 14.82 15.35
N LEU A 396 0.62 14.93 16.67
CA LEU A 396 -0.03 15.94 17.49
C LEU A 396 1.04 16.83 18.12
N VAL A 397 0.74 18.12 18.27
CA VAL A 397 1.54 19.00 19.12
C VAL A 397 0.65 20.01 19.82
N SER A 398 0.96 20.26 21.09
CA SER A 398 0.32 21.32 21.87
C SER A 398 1.27 22.51 21.98
N CYS A 399 0.74 23.68 21.70
CA CYS A 399 1.38 24.98 21.81
C CYS A 399 0.67 25.83 22.84
N THR A 400 1.42 26.73 23.48
CA THR A 400 0.90 27.67 24.46
C THR A 400 1.24 29.09 24.06
N SER A 401 0.27 29.99 24.21
CA SER A 401 0.49 31.44 24.09
C SER A 401 0.05 32.13 25.37
N SER A 402 0.94 32.93 25.95
CA SER A 402 0.60 33.77 27.10
C SER A 402 -0.08 35.04 26.61
N ILE A 403 -1.29 35.30 27.11
CA ILE A 403 -2.05 36.52 26.86
C ILE A 403 -1.88 37.41 28.09
N THR A 404 -1.28 38.58 27.90
CA THR A 404 -0.97 39.51 28.98
C THR A 404 -1.89 40.72 28.92
N THR A 405 -2.43 41.08 30.08
CA THR A 405 -3.20 42.31 30.28
C THR A 405 -2.47 43.25 31.22
N THR A 406 -2.80 44.53 31.17
CA THR A 406 -2.34 45.55 32.13
C THR A 406 -3.54 46.14 32.87
N ASN A 407 -3.29 46.96 33.88
CA ASN A 407 -4.35 47.72 34.56
C ASN A 407 -5.11 48.69 33.63
N SER A 408 -4.53 49.00 32.46
CA SER A 408 -5.18 49.84 31.43
C SER A 408 -6.04 49.06 30.45
N THR A 409 -5.98 47.72 30.46
CA THR A 409 -6.78 46.88 29.57
C THR A 409 -8.26 46.96 29.96
N PRO A 410 -9.18 47.36 29.06
CA PRO A 410 -10.58 47.50 29.44
C PRO A 410 -11.21 46.18 29.90
N VAL A 411 -12.01 46.22 30.97
CA VAL A 411 -12.84 45.08 31.38
C VAL A 411 -13.90 44.81 30.31
N GLY A 412 -14.11 43.54 29.95
CA GLY A 412 -15.13 43.17 28.98
C GLY A 412 -15.08 41.71 28.55
N THR A 413 -16.13 41.30 27.85
CA THR A 413 -16.29 39.97 27.26
C THR A 413 -16.13 40.04 25.74
N GLY A 414 -15.80 38.90 25.12
CA GLY A 414 -15.75 38.79 23.66
C GLY A 414 -14.43 39.26 23.03
N TYR A 415 -13.38 39.40 23.83
CA TYR A 415 -12.03 39.51 23.27
C TYR A 415 -11.72 38.26 22.45
N LEU A 416 -10.96 38.40 21.37
CA LEU A 416 -10.66 37.29 20.46
C LEU A 416 -9.18 36.98 20.49
N LEU A 417 -8.84 35.69 20.52
CA LEU A 417 -7.51 35.22 20.16
C LEU A 417 -7.56 34.68 18.74
N LYS A 418 -6.74 35.27 17.88
CA LYS A 418 -6.51 34.77 16.52
C LYS A 418 -5.20 34.02 16.49
N VAL A 419 -5.19 32.88 15.82
CA VAL A 419 -4.01 32.04 15.65
C VAL A 419 -3.85 31.71 14.18
N THR A 420 -2.67 32.02 13.65
CA THR A 420 -2.31 31.75 12.25
C THR A 420 -0.93 31.12 12.22
N ALA A 421 -0.80 30.03 11.48
CA ALA A 421 0.48 29.39 11.23
C ALA A 421 1.14 29.93 9.96
N ALA A 422 2.46 29.77 9.89
CA ALA A 422 3.20 29.92 8.63
C ALA A 422 2.54 29.05 7.54
N GLY A 423 2.32 29.63 6.35
CA GLY A 423 1.58 28.98 5.26
C GLY A 423 0.08 29.34 5.18
N GLY A 424 -0.45 30.14 6.11
CA GLY A 424 -1.78 30.74 6.01
C GLY A 424 -2.92 29.96 6.67
N LEU A 425 -2.64 28.75 7.19
CA LEU A 425 -3.59 28.00 8.01
C LEU A 425 -3.96 28.81 9.27
N SER A 426 -5.24 28.99 9.53
CA SER A 426 -5.73 29.74 10.68
C SER A 426 -6.75 28.93 11.46
N ALA A 427 -6.69 29.03 12.79
CA ALA A 427 -7.74 28.49 13.65
C ALA A 427 -8.97 29.39 13.62
N THR A 428 -10.14 28.82 13.90
CA THR A 428 -11.32 29.61 14.26
C THR A 428 -10.99 30.46 15.49
N PRO A 429 -11.22 31.80 15.45
CA PRO A 429 -10.93 32.65 16.60
C PRO A 429 -11.76 32.26 17.83
N GLU A 430 -11.12 32.20 18.98
CA GLU A 430 -11.77 31.82 20.24
C GLU A 430 -11.92 33.04 21.15
N SER A 431 -13.06 33.13 21.82
CA SER A 431 -13.39 34.30 22.64
C SER A 431 -12.98 34.13 24.11
N PHE A 432 -12.53 35.22 24.74
CA PHE A 432 -12.19 35.25 26.15
C PHE A 432 -12.67 36.53 26.83
N THR A 433 -12.52 36.56 28.17
CA THR A 433 -13.01 37.63 29.03
C THR A 433 -11.87 38.22 29.83
N VAL A 434 -11.82 39.55 29.89
CA VAL A 434 -10.96 40.31 30.81
C VAL A 434 -11.83 40.86 31.93
N PHE A 435 -11.51 40.52 33.18
CA PHE A 435 -12.25 40.96 34.37
C PHE A 435 -11.36 41.75 35.34
N SER A 436 -11.97 42.48 36.28
CA SER A 436 -11.21 43.19 37.32
C SER A 436 -11.23 42.45 38.65
N ASN A 437 -10.08 42.46 39.35
CA ASN A 437 -9.98 42.01 40.73
C ASN A 437 -10.33 43.12 41.76
N GLN A 438 -10.53 44.37 41.32
CA GLN A 438 -10.95 45.47 42.18
C GLN A 438 -12.47 45.41 42.39
N VAL A 439 -12.92 44.51 43.25
CA VAL A 439 -14.34 44.22 43.47
C VAL A 439 -14.86 44.74 44.81
N ILE A 440 -16.17 44.97 44.87
CA ILE A 440 -16.90 45.26 46.11
C ILE A 440 -17.97 44.20 46.31
N PHE A 441 -18.01 43.60 47.51
CA PHE A 441 -19.08 42.68 47.90
C PHE A 441 -19.80 43.17 49.16
N VAL A 442 -21.03 42.69 49.35
CA VAL A 442 -21.81 42.92 50.58
C VAL A 442 -21.73 41.66 51.42
N THR A 443 -21.38 41.78 52.70
CA THR A 443 -21.35 40.61 53.60
C THR A 443 -22.74 40.01 53.79
N ILE A 444 -22.82 38.68 53.86
CA ILE A 444 -24.06 38.00 54.29
C ILE A 444 -24.22 38.12 55.81
N THR A 445 -23.10 37.95 56.54
CA THR A 445 -23.08 38.15 57.99
C THR A 445 -23.32 39.62 58.32
N LYS A 446 -24.08 39.85 59.39
CA LYS A 446 -24.48 41.17 59.87
C LYS A 446 -23.96 41.39 61.29
N TRP A 447 -23.67 42.63 61.63
CA TRP A 447 -23.16 43.02 62.93
C TRP A 447 -23.82 44.30 63.44
N THR A 448 -23.82 44.46 64.76
CA THR A 448 -24.12 45.74 65.40
C THR A 448 -23.05 46.80 65.07
N GLY A 449 -23.32 48.06 65.41
CA GLY A 449 -22.39 49.17 65.25
C GLY A 449 -21.08 49.03 66.03
N SER A 450 -20.97 48.07 66.96
CA SER A 450 -19.71 47.72 67.62
C SER A 450 -18.90 46.78 66.70
N LEU A 451 -18.20 47.39 65.74
CA LEU A 451 -17.36 46.68 64.78
C LEU A 451 -15.96 46.38 65.30
N GLY A 452 -15.56 46.97 66.43
CA GLY A 452 -14.19 46.95 66.92
C GLY A 452 -13.34 48.06 66.27
N GLY A 453 -13.96 49.20 65.97
CA GLY A 453 -13.36 50.25 65.17
C GLY A 453 -13.25 49.87 63.68
N LEU A 454 -12.52 50.69 62.94
CA LEU A 454 -12.30 50.49 61.50
C LEU A 454 -11.52 49.19 61.19
N ALA A 455 -10.45 48.92 61.94
CA ALA A 455 -9.68 47.68 61.79
C ALA A 455 -10.50 46.41 62.13
N GLY A 456 -11.40 46.50 63.11
CA GLY A 456 -12.34 45.43 63.41
C GLY A 456 -13.34 45.18 62.29
N ALA A 457 -13.82 46.25 61.64
CA ALA A 457 -14.67 46.14 60.45
C ALA A 457 -13.93 45.47 59.26
N ASP A 458 -12.66 45.79 59.05
CA ASP A 458 -11.82 45.14 58.03
C ASP A 458 -11.61 43.66 58.33
N THR A 459 -11.40 43.31 59.61
CA THR A 459 -11.29 41.91 60.05
C THR A 459 -12.58 41.14 59.75
N LYS A 460 -13.74 41.75 60.01
CA LYS A 460 -15.05 41.18 59.69
C LYS A 460 -15.25 40.98 58.18
N CYS A 461 -14.81 41.93 57.35
CA CYS A 461 -14.80 41.77 55.90
C CYS A 461 -13.93 40.59 55.45
N ASN A 462 -12.73 40.43 56.01
CA ASN A 462 -11.83 39.35 55.64
C ASN A 462 -12.29 37.97 56.15
N GLY A 463 -13.06 37.93 57.24
CA GLY A 463 -13.68 36.72 57.79
C GLY A 463 -15.08 36.41 57.25
N ALA A 464 -15.62 37.22 56.34
CA ALA A 464 -16.96 37.00 55.81
C ALA A 464 -17.03 35.69 54.99
N SER A 465 -18.06 34.88 55.22
CA SER A 465 -18.22 33.57 54.56
C SER A 465 -18.38 33.64 53.05
N ASN A 466 -18.85 34.79 52.54
CA ASN A 466 -19.02 35.08 51.11
C ASN A 466 -17.90 35.96 50.51
N LYS A 467 -16.76 36.09 51.20
CA LYS A 467 -15.56 36.67 50.61
C LYS A 467 -15.19 35.91 49.32
N PRO A 468 -14.83 36.58 48.22
CA PRO A 468 -14.45 35.93 46.97
C PRO A 468 -13.35 34.86 47.15
N LYS A 469 -13.57 33.69 46.55
CA LYS A 469 -12.72 32.49 46.64
C LYS A 469 -12.79 31.67 45.33
N ASN A 470 -11.91 30.67 45.20
CA ASN A 470 -11.92 29.68 44.11
C ASN A 470 -11.83 30.29 42.69
N GLY A 471 -10.95 31.27 42.51
CA GLY A 471 -10.73 31.91 41.20
C GLY A 471 -11.82 32.91 40.79
N ALA A 472 -12.77 33.22 41.67
CA ALA A 472 -13.70 34.33 41.46
C ALA A 472 -12.96 35.68 41.48
N PRO A 473 -13.48 36.71 40.79
CA PRO A 473 -12.94 38.07 40.86
C PRO A 473 -12.72 38.56 42.29
N GLY A 474 -11.50 39.02 42.59
CA GLY A 474 -11.08 39.44 43.92
C GLY A 474 -10.59 38.30 44.84
N THR A 475 -10.43 37.07 44.34
CA THR A 475 -9.81 35.97 45.09
C THR A 475 -8.39 36.34 45.50
N GLY A 476 -7.98 35.96 46.71
CA GLY A 476 -6.63 36.24 47.23
C GLY A 476 -6.42 37.67 47.73
N LYS A 477 -7.35 38.59 47.47
CA LYS A 477 -7.28 39.97 47.97
C LYS A 477 -7.60 40.05 49.47
N THR A 478 -7.04 41.09 50.10
CA THR A 478 -7.53 41.57 51.40
C THR A 478 -8.64 42.59 51.17
N TYR A 479 -9.50 42.77 52.17
CA TYR A 479 -10.67 43.64 52.05
C TYR A 479 -10.74 44.65 53.18
N LYS A 480 -11.12 45.88 52.85
CA LYS A 480 -11.46 46.92 53.83
C LYS A 480 -12.96 47.21 53.80
N ALA A 481 -13.54 47.49 54.96
CA ALA A 481 -14.93 47.90 55.05
C ALA A 481 -15.11 49.31 54.46
N LEU A 482 -16.06 49.50 53.54
CA LEU A 482 -16.38 50.83 52.99
C LEU A 482 -17.19 51.63 54.02
N LEU A 483 -16.49 52.18 54.99
CA LEU A 483 -17.00 53.05 56.03
C LEU A 483 -16.34 54.42 55.90
N ASN A 484 -17.06 55.47 56.26
CA ASN A 484 -16.55 56.83 56.22
C ASN A 484 -15.22 56.92 57.00
N SER A 485 -14.23 57.57 56.41
CA SER A 485 -12.86 57.71 56.91
C SER A 485 -12.02 56.42 56.97
N ASN A 486 -12.54 55.27 56.51
CA ASN A 486 -11.72 54.05 56.42
C ASN A 486 -10.79 54.04 55.21
N ASN A 487 -11.00 54.91 54.22
CA ASN A 487 -10.23 54.97 52.98
C ASN A 487 -10.14 53.58 52.30
N ALA A 488 -11.30 53.02 51.99
CA ALA A 488 -11.40 51.67 51.43
C ALA A 488 -11.20 51.65 49.91
N THR A 489 -11.30 52.80 49.24
CA THR A 489 -11.11 52.97 47.80
C THR A 489 -10.02 53.99 47.48
N VAL A 490 -9.52 53.95 46.24
CA VAL A 490 -8.46 54.84 45.72
C VAL A 490 -9.03 55.67 44.58
N SER A 491 -8.78 57.00 44.60
CA SER A 491 -9.26 57.91 43.57
C SER A 491 -8.73 57.53 42.19
N GLY A 492 -9.61 57.53 41.17
CA GLY A 492 -9.31 57.12 39.80
C GLY A 492 -9.43 55.61 39.53
N THR A 493 -9.59 54.77 40.57
CA THR A 493 -9.74 53.32 40.39
C THR A 493 -11.20 52.93 40.15
N ALA A 494 -11.44 52.14 39.11
CA ALA A 494 -12.74 51.53 38.83
C ALA A 494 -12.98 50.32 39.74
N TYR A 495 -14.15 50.25 40.36
CA TYR A 495 -14.57 49.14 41.20
C TYR A 495 -15.76 48.41 40.60
N TYR A 496 -15.73 47.09 40.67
CA TYR A 496 -16.67 46.20 40.00
C TYR A 496 -17.46 45.35 40.99
N ARG A 497 -18.58 44.78 40.56
CA ARG A 497 -19.24 43.71 41.32
C ARG A 497 -18.33 42.48 41.39
N THR A 498 -18.70 41.51 42.21
CA THR A 498 -17.99 40.22 42.32
C THR A 498 -18.04 39.37 41.04
N ASP A 499 -18.79 39.78 40.02
CA ASP A 499 -18.69 39.21 38.66
C ASP A 499 -17.44 39.69 37.90
N GLY A 500 -16.75 40.72 38.40
CA GLY A 500 -15.55 41.31 37.83
C GLY A 500 -15.78 42.08 36.52
N LEU A 501 -17.04 42.26 36.12
CA LEU A 501 -17.44 42.81 34.82
C LEU A 501 -18.33 44.04 34.95
N THR A 502 -19.25 44.03 35.92
CA THR A 502 -20.20 45.12 36.11
C THR A 502 -19.54 46.27 36.87
N LEU A 503 -19.26 47.36 36.17
CA LEU A 503 -18.72 48.59 36.77
C LEU A 503 -19.72 49.17 37.77
N ILE A 504 -19.31 49.29 39.03
CA ILE A 504 -20.09 49.97 40.07
C ILE A 504 -19.87 51.47 39.95
N ALA A 505 -18.63 51.92 40.07
CA ALA A 505 -18.21 53.31 39.88
C ALA A 505 -16.69 53.42 39.79
N THR A 506 -16.20 54.51 39.20
CA THR A 506 -14.82 54.95 39.39
C THR A 506 -14.75 55.83 40.62
N ALA A 507 -13.93 55.45 41.60
CA ALA A 507 -13.85 56.15 42.86
C ALA A 507 -13.30 57.57 42.68
N SER A 508 -13.92 58.56 43.34
CA SER A 508 -13.40 59.92 43.45
C SER A 508 -12.51 60.11 44.68
N GLY A 509 -12.56 59.19 45.64
CA GLY A 509 -11.76 59.23 46.87
C GLY A 509 -11.92 57.96 47.71
N GLY A 510 -11.67 58.06 49.02
CA GLY A 510 -11.66 56.95 49.99
C GLY A 510 -13.02 56.33 50.35
N ASN A 511 -14.12 56.94 49.90
CA ASN A 511 -15.51 56.54 50.17
C ASN A 511 -16.25 56.18 48.86
N LEU A 512 -15.56 55.54 47.92
CA LEU A 512 -15.98 55.31 46.53
C LEU A 512 -16.34 56.62 45.83
N VAL A 513 -17.62 57.01 45.80
CA VAL A 513 -18.11 58.28 45.25
C VAL A 513 -18.92 59.11 46.27
N GLY A 514 -18.96 58.71 47.54
CA GLY A 514 -19.74 59.38 48.58
C GLY A 514 -21.24 59.46 48.23
N ALA A 515 -21.84 60.64 48.38
CA ALA A 515 -23.26 60.85 48.08
C ALA A 515 -23.59 60.97 46.58
N SER A 516 -22.63 60.78 45.67
CA SER A 516 -22.87 60.77 44.23
C SER A 516 -23.45 59.44 43.75
N SER A 517 -24.07 59.44 42.56
CA SER A 517 -24.64 58.24 41.96
C SER A 517 -23.57 57.25 41.47
N LEU A 518 -23.89 55.96 41.56
CA LEU A 518 -23.14 54.85 40.98
C LEU A 518 -23.55 54.63 39.52
N THR A 519 -22.65 54.06 38.72
CA THR A 519 -22.97 53.54 37.38
C THR A 519 -23.90 52.33 37.48
N ASN A 520 -23.61 51.40 38.39
CA ASN A 520 -24.47 50.27 38.74
C ASN A 520 -24.49 50.08 40.26
N ALA A 521 -25.60 49.56 40.80
CA ALA A 521 -25.70 49.25 42.22
C ALA A 521 -24.65 48.21 42.63
N ILE A 522 -24.24 48.18 43.90
CA ILE A 522 -23.18 47.26 44.38
C ILE A 522 -23.63 45.79 44.31
N THR A 523 -24.92 45.51 44.48
CA THR A 523 -25.54 44.20 44.25
C THR A 523 -26.98 44.38 43.75
N SER A 524 -27.59 43.35 43.16
CA SER A 524 -29.00 43.37 42.79
C SER A 524 -29.94 43.16 43.98
N SER A 525 -29.45 42.50 45.05
CA SER A 525 -30.25 42.22 46.25
C SER A 525 -30.20 43.39 47.23
N LEU A 526 -31.36 43.78 47.75
CA LEU A 526 -31.44 44.84 48.75
C LEU A 526 -30.86 44.36 50.09
N ALA A 527 -29.83 45.06 50.54
CA ALA A 527 -29.26 44.98 51.87
C ALA A 527 -29.00 46.40 52.39
N THR A 528 -28.92 46.55 53.71
CA THR A 528 -28.78 47.85 54.40
C THR A 528 -27.44 48.01 55.12
N PRO A 529 -26.29 47.97 54.42
CA PRO A 529 -24.98 47.91 55.07
C PRO A 529 -24.62 49.20 55.81
N TRP A 530 -23.80 49.09 56.84
CA TRP A 530 -23.22 50.26 57.52
C TRP A 530 -22.33 51.06 56.56
N THR A 531 -22.43 52.39 56.64
CA THR A 531 -21.62 53.33 55.82
C THR A 531 -20.93 54.41 56.66
N GLY A 532 -21.57 54.87 57.74
CA GLY A 532 -20.98 55.88 58.63
C GLY A 532 -20.92 57.29 58.08
N ALA A 533 -21.65 57.56 57.00
CA ALA A 533 -21.53 58.80 56.26
C ALA A 533 -21.84 60.05 57.09
N SER A 534 -22.82 59.98 58.00
CA SER A 534 -23.18 61.06 58.91
C SER A 534 -23.06 60.69 60.39
N ALA A 535 -23.23 59.42 60.75
CA ALA A 535 -23.09 58.91 62.12
C ALA A 535 -22.42 57.53 62.11
N SER A 536 -21.48 57.29 63.02
CA SER A 536 -20.56 56.14 62.98
C SER A 536 -20.60 55.25 64.21
N CYS A 537 -21.67 55.26 65.02
CA CYS A 537 -21.75 54.41 66.22
C CYS A 537 -20.54 54.56 67.17
N SER A 538 -20.18 55.81 67.48
CA SER A 538 -18.98 56.15 68.24
C SER A 538 -17.72 55.55 67.61
N THR A 539 -17.45 55.88 66.34
CA THR A 539 -16.32 55.33 65.56
C THR A 539 -16.29 53.80 65.53
N TRP A 540 -17.48 53.20 65.47
CA TRP A 540 -17.74 51.77 65.35
C TRP A 540 -17.32 50.95 66.57
N THR A 541 -17.43 51.54 67.76
CA THR A 541 -17.13 50.88 69.04
C THR A 541 -18.37 50.61 69.87
N SER A 542 -19.50 51.28 69.58
CA SER A 542 -20.71 51.21 70.39
C SER A 542 -21.83 50.41 69.72
N ALA A 543 -22.56 49.64 70.53
CA ALA A 543 -23.83 49.00 70.18
C ALA A 543 -25.00 49.61 70.98
N ASP A 544 -24.83 50.82 71.50
CA ASP A 544 -25.84 51.51 72.32
C ASP A 544 -27.09 51.89 71.49
N ARG A 545 -28.27 51.74 72.09
CA ARG A 545 -29.56 52.18 71.53
C ARG A 545 -29.72 53.70 71.49
N ALA A 546 -28.91 54.44 72.25
CA ALA A 546 -28.88 55.90 72.21
C ALA A 546 -27.94 56.46 71.13
N ALA A 547 -27.06 55.63 70.55
CA ALA A 547 -26.14 56.02 69.49
C ALA A 547 -26.72 55.70 68.11
N GLY A 548 -26.48 56.59 67.14
CA GLY A 548 -26.88 56.42 65.75
C GLY A 548 -25.73 55.96 64.84
N GLY A 549 -26.07 55.19 63.81
CA GLY A 549 -25.20 54.83 62.70
C GLY A 549 -25.91 55.01 61.36
N THR A 550 -25.19 55.45 60.33
CA THR A 550 -25.74 55.58 58.97
C THR A 550 -25.60 54.25 58.22
N THR A 551 -26.66 53.85 57.53
CA THR A 551 -26.70 52.67 56.66
C THR A 551 -27.04 53.06 55.23
N GLY A 552 -26.49 52.35 54.25
CA GLY A 552 -26.77 52.41 52.80
C GLY A 552 -27.90 51.49 52.33
N ARG A 553 -28.20 51.51 51.03
CA ARG A 553 -29.06 50.54 50.31
C ARG A 553 -28.30 49.95 49.13
N SER A 554 -27.92 48.68 49.21
CA SER A 554 -26.98 48.05 48.28
C SER A 554 -27.47 47.84 46.85
N SER A 555 -28.78 47.86 46.63
CA SER A 555 -29.41 47.71 45.31
C SER A 555 -29.73 49.03 44.60
N TYR A 556 -29.37 50.16 45.20
CA TYR A 556 -29.67 51.49 44.67
C TYR A 556 -28.42 52.08 44.00
N THR A 557 -28.64 52.93 42.99
CA THR A 557 -27.58 53.67 42.29
C THR A 557 -27.53 55.15 42.69
N THR A 558 -28.59 55.70 43.28
CA THR A 558 -28.63 57.08 43.79
C THR A 558 -27.89 57.19 45.12
N SER A 559 -27.76 58.41 45.68
CA SER A 559 -27.13 58.69 46.98
C SER A 559 -27.60 57.78 48.14
N GLU A 560 -28.76 57.13 48.01
CA GLU A 560 -29.27 56.08 48.88
C GLU A 560 -28.36 54.85 49.00
N TRP A 561 -27.37 54.64 48.15
CA TRP A 561 -26.39 53.58 48.39
C TRP A 561 -25.47 53.93 49.58
N TRP A 562 -25.26 55.22 49.86
CA TRP A 562 -24.34 55.72 50.89
C TRP A 562 -25.08 56.24 52.13
N THR A 563 -26.13 57.05 51.98
CA THR A 563 -26.76 57.77 53.12
C THR A 563 -28.31 57.83 53.14
N PRO A 564 -29.05 56.74 52.91
CA PRO A 564 -30.50 56.75 52.85
C PRO A 564 -31.14 56.99 54.22
N ASN A 565 -30.60 56.42 55.30
CA ASN A 565 -31.19 56.51 56.65
C ASN A 565 -30.13 56.37 57.76
N SER A 566 -30.47 56.83 58.96
CA SER A 566 -29.80 56.47 60.22
C SER A 566 -30.60 55.40 60.96
N THR A 567 -29.92 54.47 61.61
CA THR A 567 -30.51 53.47 62.50
C THR A 567 -29.74 53.40 63.82
N LEU A 568 -30.29 52.68 64.80
CA LEU A 568 -29.66 52.53 66.11
C LEU A 568 -28.47 51.58 66.03
N CYS A 569 -27.43 51.83 66.81
CA CYS A 569 -26.20 51.05 66.76
C CYS A 569 -26.35 49.60 67.25
N ASN A 570 -27.45 49.26 67.92
CA ASN A 570 -27.76 47.87 68.26
C ASN A 570 -28.39 47.08 67.09
N ALA A 571 -28.74 47.73 65.97
CA ALA A 571 -29.27 47.06 64.79
C ALA A 571 -28.19 46.21 64.10
N SER A 572 -28.56 45.05 63.55
CA SER A 572 -27.61 44.18 62.87
C SER A 572 -27.64 44.40 61.36
N ASN A 573 -26.57 44.98 60.81
CA ASN A 573 -26.45 45.32 59.39
C ASN A 573 -25.17 44.75 58.76
N PRO A 574 -25.17 44.49 57.44
CA PRO A 574 -23.99 44.00 56.73
C PRO A 574 -22.94 45.10 56.51
N LEU A 575 -21.83 44.74 55.87
CA LEU A 575 -20.76 45.66 55.46
C LEU A 575 -20.59 45.60 53.94
N TYR A 576 -20.26 46.74 53.34
CA TYR A 576 -19.59 46.77 52.05
C TYR A 576 -18.10 46.46 52.26
N CYS A 577 -17.53 45.54 51.51
CA CYS A 577 -16.15 45.14 51.61
C CYS A 577 -15.45 45.32 50.26
N VAL A 578 -14.39 46.11 50.25
CA VAL A 578 -13.67 46.55 49.04
C VAL A 578 -12.32 45.86 48.95
N ALA A 579 -12.05 45.23 47.81
CA ALA A 579 -10.75 44.61 47.53
C ALA A 579 -9.62 45.65 47.55
N GLN A 580 -8.49 45.29 48.17
CA GLN A 580 -7.29 46.13 48.26
C GLN A 580 -6.23 45.73 47.23
#